data_AF-A0A7L3EZH1-F1
#
_entry.id   AF-A0A7L3EZH1-F1
#
_cell.length_a   1.000
_cell.length_b   1.000
_cell.length_c   1.000
_cell.angle_alpha   90.00
_cell.angle_beta   90.00
_cell.angle_gamma   90.00
#
_symmetry.space_group_name_H-M   'P 1'
#
loop_
_entity.id
_entity.type
_entity.pdbx_description
1 polymer ?
#
loop_
_entity_poly.entity_id
_entity_poly.type
_entity_poly.pdbx_seq_one_letter_code
_entity_poly.pdbx_strand_id
1 'polypeptide(L)'
;PLMKEKLHQGVTLVVDRYAFSGVAFTSAKENFCLDWCKQPDIGLPKPDLILFLQLSPEEAAGRGDFGNERYENSSFQERVLQAFQLLMKDSTLNWK
;
A
#
# COMPACT_ATOMS: atom_id res chain seq x y z
N PRO A 1 -14.35 13.64 -8.97
CA PRO A 1 -13.19 12.77 -9.36
C PRO A 1 -13.69 11.54 -10.13
N LEU A 2 -12.98 11.14 -11.18
CA LEU A 2 -13.37 10.05 -12.08
C LEU A 2 -13.69 8.75 -11.35
N MET A 3 -12.91 8.38 -10.32
CA MET A 3 -13.17 7.18 -9.52
C MET A 3 -14.57 7.21 -8.88
N LYS A 4 -14.95 8.33 -8.25
CA LYS A 4 -16.27 8.47 -7.64
C LYS A 4 -17.36 8.34 -8.71
N GLU A 5 -17.21 9.01 -9.85
CA GLU A 5 -18.20 8.94 -10.93
C GLU A 5 -18.42 7.51 -11.44
N LYS A 6 -17.33 6.77 -11.69
CA LYS A 6 -17.39 5.37 -12.15
C LYS A 6 -18.08 4.46 -11.13
N LEU A 7 -17.77 4.62 -9.84
CA LEU A 7 -18.43 3.88 -8.78
C LEU A 7 -19.95 4.18 -8.74
N HIS A 8 -20.37 5.44 -8.89
CA HIS A 8 -21.80 5.78 -8.97
C HIS A 8 -22.51 5.23 -10.22
N GLN A 9 -21.76 4.98 -11.30
CA GLN A 9 -22.26 4.33 -12.53
C GLN A 9 -22.36 2.79 -12.38
N GLY A 10 -22.04 2.23 -11.22
CA GLY A 10 -22.04 0.78 -10.99
C GLY A 10 -20.81 0.06 -11.56
N VAL A 11 -19.75 0.79 -11.91
CA VAL A 11 -18.50 0.21 -12.42
C VAL A 11 -17.58 -0.14 -11.25
N THR A 12 -17.22 -1.41 -11.13
CA THR A 12 -16.19 -1.88 -10.19
C THR A 12 -14.80 -1.42 -10.64
N LEU A 13 -14.03 -0.85 -9.73
CA LEU A 13 -12.66 -0.39 -9.99
C LEU A 13 -11.65 -1.37 -9.39
N VAL A 14 -10.81 -1.95 -10.23
CA VAL A 14 -9.60 -2.65 -9.79
C VAL A 14 -8.45 -1.65 -9.83
N VAL A 15 -7.81 -1.43 -8.69
CA VAL A 15 -6.80 -0.38 -8.52
C VAL A 15 -5.49 -1.02 -8.09
N ASP A 16 -4.46 -0.90 -8.93
CA ASP A 16 -3.10 -1.31 -8.57
C ASP A 16 -2.44 -0.21 -7.74
N ARG A 17 -2.23 -0.50 -6.45
CA ARG A 17 -1.79 0.41 -5.39
C ARG A 17 -2.76 1.57 -5.13
N TYR A 18 -2.75 2.06 -3.89
CA TYR A 18 -3.59 3.18 -3.46
C TYR A 18 -2.93 3.91 -2.28
N ALA A 19 -3.71 4.66 -1.49
CA ALA A 19 -3.27 5.39 -0.29
C ALA A 19 -2.32 4.57 0.61
N PHE A 20 -2.63 3.29 0.84
CA PHE A 20 -1.83 2.41 1.70
C PHE A 20 -0.38 2.25 1.25
N SER A 21 -0.13 2.21 -0.07
CA SER A 21 1.25 2.18 -0.59
C SER A 21 1.97 3.50 -0.33
N GLY A 22 1.29 4.63 -0.51
CA GLY A 22 1.86 5.95 -0.18
C GLY A 22 2.28 6.06 1.27
N VAL A 23 1.40 5.64 2.19
CA VAL A 23 1.66 5.61 3.62
C VAL A 23 2.83 4.69 3.96
N ALA A 24 2.77 3.42 3.55
CA ALA A 24 3.76 2.42 3.93
C ALA A 24 5.18 2.74 3.41
N PHE A 25 5.30 3.19 2.15
CA PHE A 25 6.60 3.54 1.56
C PHE A 25 7.18 4.83 2.15
N THR A 26 6.33 5.78 2.53
CA THR A 26 6.80 7.04 3.12
C THR A 26 7.18 6.85 4.59
N SER A 27 6.37 6.14 5.38
CA SER A 27 6.69 5.83 6.78
C SER A 27 7.89 4.89 6.93
N ALA A 28 8.23 4.13 5.90
CA ALA A 28 9.45 3.32 5.88
C ALA A 28 10.73 4.18 5.79
N LYS A 29 10.64 5.45 5.38
CA LYS A 29 11.76 6.40 5.38
C LYS A 29 11.98 6.96 6.79
N GLU A 30 13.18 7.44 7.05
CA GLU A 30 13.52 8.04 8.34
C GLU A 30 12.72 9.32 8.60
N ASN A 31 12.34 9.55 9.85
CA ASN A 31 11.65 10.75 10.34
C ASN A 31 10.21 10.96 9.83
N PHE A 32 9.55 9.93 9.30
CA PHE A 32 8.13 9.99 8.94
C PHE A 32 7.30 9.07 9.82
N CYS A 33 6.36 9.64 10.60
CA CYS A 33 5.43 8.83 11.36
C CYS A 33 4.22 8.41 10.51
N LEU A 34 3.69 7.22 10.79
CA LEU A 34 2.62 6.60 10.03
C LEU A 34 1.34 7.47 10.03
N ASP A 35 1.00 8.08 11.16
CA ASP A 35 -0.18 8.94 11.29
C ASP A 35 -0.10 10.22 10.45
N TRP A 36 1.09 10.81 10.34
CA TRP A 36 1.32 11.98 9.48
C TRP A 36 1.17 11.59 8.01
N CYS A 37 1.74 10.45 7.62
CA CYS A 37 1.64 9.94 6.26
C CYS A 37 0.19 9.65 5.83
N LYS A 38 -0.73 9.36 6.76
CA LYS A 38 -2.16 9.15 6.48
C LYS A 38 -2.92 10.44 6.18
N GLN A 39 -2.48 11.59 6.72
CA GLN A 39 -3.25 12.84 6.66
C GLN A 39 -3.60 13.31 5.24
N PRO A 40 -2.68 13.25 4.25
CA PRO A 40 -2.98 13.68 2.89
C PRO A 40 -4.07 12.86 2.18
N ASP A 41 -4.25 11.60 2.60
CA ASP A 41 -5.18 10.65 1.98
C ASP A 41 -6.58 10.65 2.64
N ILE A 42 -6.78 11.41 3.72
CA ILE A 42 -8.08 11.52 4.38
C ILE A 42 -9.08 12.18 3.42
N GLY A 43 -10.20 11.49 3.18
CA GLY A 43 -11.27 11.94 2.27
C GLY A 43 -11.26 11.30 0.88
N LEU A 44 -10.24 10.50 0.58
CA LEU A 44 -10.24 9.61 -0.59
C LEU A 44 -11.37 8.56 -0.49
N PRO A 45 -11.92 8.09 -1.62
CA PRO A 45 -12.82 6.94 -1.64
C PRO A 45 -12.25 5.75 -0.86
N LYS A 46 -12.98 5.31 0.16
CA LYS A 46 -12.60 4.13 0.95
C LYS A 46 -12.83 2.87 0.10
N PRO A 47 -11.83 1.98 -0.05
CA PRO A 47 -12.03 0.71 -0.74
C PRO A 47 -12.94 -0.25 0.05
N ASP A 48 -13.75 -1.02 -0.67
CA ASP A 48 -14.58 -2.09 -0.09
C ASP A 48 -13.77 -3.36 0.24
N LEU A 49 -12.67 -3.57 -0.48
CA LEU A 49 -11.77 -4.72 -0.35
C LEU A 49 -10.34 -4.28 -0.65
N ILE A 50 -9.39 -4.79 0.14
CA ILE A 50 -7.96 -4.58 -0.06
C ILE A 50 -7.28 -5.95 -0.08
N LEU A 51 -6.67 -6.31 -1.20
CA LEU A 51 -5.91 -7.54 -1.36
C LEU A 51 -4.43 -7.25 -1.10
N PHE A 52 -3.86 -7.84 -0.05
CA PHE A 52 -2.43 -7.74 0.23
C PHE A 52 -1.71 -9.00 -0.24
N LEU A 53 -1.02 -8.90 -1.38
CA LEU A 53 -0.28 -10.01 -1.97
C LEU A 53 1.05 -10.19 -1.25
N GLN A 54 1.07 -11.06 -0.24
CA GLN A 54 2.29 -11.38 0.51
C GLN A 54 3.20 -12.30 -0.31
N LEU A 55 4.46 -11.90 -0.42
CA LEU A 55 5.54 -12.66 -1.07
C LEU A 55 6.77 -12.56 -0.18
N SER A 56 7.51 -13.66 -0.01
CA SER A 56 8.78 -13.60 0.71
C SER A 56 9.84 -12.83 -0.10
N PRO A 57 10.79 -12.14 0.54
CA PRO A 57 11.92 -11.50 -0.15
C PRO A 57 12.70 -12.48 -1.04
N GLU A 58 12.85 -13.73 -0.61
CA GLU A 58 13.51 -14.80 -1.36
C GLU A 58 12.77 -15.12 -2.67
N GLU A 59 11.45 -15.25 -2.62
CA GLU A 59 10.62 -15.48 -3.81
C GLU A 59 10.57 -14.24 -4.72
N ALA A 60 10.61 -13.03 -4.15
CA ALA A 60 10.65 -11.77 -4.90
C ALA A 60 11.95 -11.62 -5.69
N ALA A 61 13.10 -11.94 -5.07
CA ALA A 61 14.41 -11.91 -5.72
C ALA A 61 14.51 -12.89 -6.91
N GLY A 62 13.76 -14.00 -6.85
CA GLY A 62 13.70 -14.98 -7.93
C GLY A 62 12.91 -14.54 -9.17
N ARG A 63 12.14 -13.44 -9.11
CA ARG A 63 11.27 -12.99 -10.22
C ARG A 63 11.98 -12.20 -11.32
N GLY A 64 13.29 -12.01 -11.24
CA GLY A 64 14.09 -11.26 -12.21
C GLY A 64 13.88 -9.74 -12.07
N ASP A 65 14.94 -8.97 -12.34
CA ASP A 65 15.00 -7.49 -12.26
C ASP A 65 14.92 -6.83 -10.86
N PHE A 66 14.84 -7.58 -9.76
CA PHE A 66 14.92 -7.00 -8.41
C PHE A 66 16.28 -6.31 -8.17
N GLY A 67 16.25 -5.00 -7.88
CA GLY A 67 17.41 -4.18 -7.55
C GLY A 67 17.65 -3.03 -8.53
N ASN A 68 16.86 -2.92 -9.59
CA ASN A 68 16.97 -1.86 -10.60
C ASN A 68 16.16 -0.62 -10.23
N GLU A 69 15.12 -0.75 -9.40
CA GLU A 69 14.32 0.38 -8.95
C GLU A 69 14.73 0.90 -7.56
N ARG A 70 14.44 2.19 -7.32
CA ARG A 70 14.85 2.95 -6.12
C ARG A 70 14.51 2.27 -4.78
N TYR A 71 13.42 1.50 -4.73
CA TYR A 71 12.91 0.86 -3.52
C TYR A 71 13.16 -0.64 -3.47
N GLU A 72 13.82 -1.23 -4.46
CA GLU A 72 14.13 -2.66 -4.52
C GLU A 72 15.39 -2.98 -3.73
N ASN A 73 15.36 -2.66 -2.43
CA ASN A 73 16.39 -3.08 -1.49
C ASN A 73 15.72 -3.81 -0.31
N SER A 74 16.30 -4.95 0.10
CA SER A 74 15.68 -5.85 1.07
C SER A 74 15.35 -5.15 2.40
N SER A 75 16.30 -4.37 2.94
CA SER A 75 16.11 -3.66 4.21
C SER A 75 14.97 -2.64 4.20
N PHE A 76 14.72 -1.98 3.06
CA PHE A 76 13.62 -1.05 2.90
C PHE A 76 12.31 -1.80 2.68
N GLN A 77 12.31 -2.86 1.87
CA GLN A 77 11.13 -3.70 1.68
C GLN A 77 10.66 -4.34 2.99
N GLU A 78 11.58 -4.74 3.87
CA GLU A 78 11.24 -5.21 5.23
C GLU A 78 10.53 -4.13 6.05
N ARG A 79 11.03 -2.88 6.03
CA ARG A 79 10.37 -1.75 6.72
C ARG A 79 9.00 -1.44 6.13
N VAL A 80 8.86 -1.51 4.80
CA VAL A 80 7.58 -1.34 4.12
C VAL A 80 6.60 -2.44 4.53
N LEU A 81 7.05 -3.69 4.60
CA LEU A 81 6.23 -4.81 5.07
C LEU A 81 5.75 -4.60 6.51
N GLN A 82 6.63 -4.16 7.41
CA GLN A 82 6.26 -3.82 8.78
C GLN A 82 5.21 -2.70 8.84
N ALA A 83 5.35 -1.67 7.99
CA ALA A 83 4.35 -0.60 7.90
C ALA A 83 2.99 -1.12 7.40
N PHE A 84 2.97 -2.01 6.41
CA PHE A 84 1.73 -2.68 5.98
C PHE A 84 1.12 -3.53 7.09
N GLN A 85 1.91 -4.29 7.84
CA GLN A 85 1.42 -5.07 8.99
C GLN A 85 0.77 -4.18 10.05
N LEU A 86 1.26 -2.96 10.27
CA LEU A 86 0.63 -1.98 11.15
C LEU A 86 -0.70 -1.47 10.57
N LEU A 87 -0.76 -1.17 9.28
CA LEU A 87 -1.99 -0.75 8.60
C LEU A 87 -3.07 -1.84 8.60
N MET A 88 -2.68 -3.11 8.51
CA MET A 88 -3.58 -4.26 8.53
C MET A 88 -4.23 -4.51 9.90
N LYS A 89 -3.72 -3.89 10.98
CA LYS A 89 -4.36 -3.96 12.31
C LYS A 89 -5.63 -3.11 12.41
N ASP A 90 -5.87 -2.21 11.45
CA ASP A 90 -7.08 -1.41 11.41
C ASP A 90 -8.28 -2.28 11.00
N SER A 91 -9.09 -2.65 11.99
CA SER A 91 -10.28 -3.49 11.79
C SER A 91 -11.42 -2.80 11.05
N THR A 92 -11.31 -1.49 10.77
CA THR A 92 -12.29 -0.77 9.96
C THR A 92 -12.08 -1.00 8.46
N LEU A 93 -10.96 -1.62 8.07
CA LEU A 93 -10.59 -1.92 6.70
C LEU A 93 -10.71 -3.42 6.42
N ASN A 94 -11.19 -3.76 5.23
CA ASN A 94 -11.38 -5.15 4.79
C ASN A 94 -10.12 -5.66 4.06
N TRP A 95 -9.10 -6.01 4.84
CA TRP A 95 -7.89 -6.65 4.35
C TRP A 95 -8.10 -8.15 4.10
N LYS A 96 -7.55 -8.66 2.99
CA LYS A 96 -7.49 -10.09 2.65
C LYS A 96 -6.10 -10.46 2.16
#